data_AF-A0A093ZYW7-F1
#
_entry.id   AF-A0A093ZYW7-F1
#
_cell.length_a   1.000
_cell.length_b   1.000
_cell.length_c   1.000
_cell.angle_alpha   90.00
_cell.angle_beta   90.00
_cell.angle_gamma   90.00
#
_symmetry.space_group_name_H-M   'P 1'
#
loop_
_entity.id
_entity.type
_entity.pdbx_description
1 polymer ?
#
loop_
_entity_poly.entity_id
_entity_poly.type
_entity_poly.pdbx_seq_one_letter_code
_entity_poly.pdbx_strand_id
1 'polypeptide(L)'
;MVIVLVVGNLRLMIENFNKYGVLICLRCHNYKRQDLFIGASLLLIIPCHLFAAYIIELAAAKHAKSQLAASNGRSGAETPTPTEAERKKFSSTWKLIAWLHGLNASLCLLVTSVVVYYYVHHPLIGTLSEVHAIIVWLKTASYAFTNRDLRHAYLHPSKRIEDALPDIYAKCPYPKNISLSNLTYFWWAPTLVYQPVYPRSPRIRWSFVAKRLAEVFGLSVFIWVASAQYAAPLLRNSLDKMASLEVISILERLMKLSTISLVVWLAGFFALFQSFLNALAEVTRFGDRDFYSDWWNSDSVGAYWRTWNKPVYQFMKRHVF
;
A
#
# COMPACT_ATOMS: atom_id res chain seq x y z
N MET A 1 8.75 -28.08 -7.31
CA MET A 1 8.53 -27.87 -5.86
C MET A 1 7.08 -27.61 -5.49
N VAL A 2 6.38 -26.64 -6.10
CA VAL A 2 4.95 -26.35 -5.78
C VAL A 2 4.04 -27.55 -6.02
N ILE A 3 4.18 -28.25 -7.16
CA ILE A 3 3.41 -29.47 -7.45
C ILE A 3 3.67 -30.55 -6.38
N VAL A 4 4.91 -30.71 -5.93
CA VAL A 4 5.28 -31.70 -4.90
C VAL A 4 4.71 -31.33 -3.52
N LEU A 5 4.71 -30.04 -3.16
CA LEU A 5 4.08 -29.58 -1.92
C LEU A 5 2.56 -29.71 -1.97
N VAL A 6 1.94 -29.38 -3.10
CA VAL A 6 0.49 -29.55 -3.29
C VAL A 6 0.14 -31.04 -3.22
N VAL A 7 0.83 -31.91 -3.97
CA VAL A 7 0.59 -33.36 -3.99
C VAL A 7 0.91 -34.00 -2.64
N GLY A 8 2.00 -33.59 -1.96
CA GLY A 8 2.39 -34.10 -0.65
C GLY A 8 1.41 -33.73 0.46
N ASN A 9 0.81 -32.54 0.39
CA ASN A 9 -0.25 -32.12 1.32
C ASN A 9 -1.65 -32.56 0.86
N LEU A 10 -1.82 -32.94 -0.42
CA LEU A 10 -3.10 -33.40 -0.97
C LEU A 10 -3.58 -34.65 -0.25
N ARG A 11 -2.67 -35.57 0.07
CA ARG A 11 -3.00 -36.77 0.85
C ARG A 11 -3.60 -36.40 2.21
N LEU A 12 -2.96 -35.52 2.96
CA LEU A 12 -3.44 -35.02 4.25
C LEU A 12 -4.76 -34.24 4.12
N MET A 13 -4.92 -33.47 3.04
CA MET A 13 -6.18 -32.79 2.76
C MET A 13 -7.32 -33.78 2.45
N ILE A 14 -7.05 -34.84 1.69
CA ILE A 14 -8.01 -35.91 1.39
C ILE A 14 -8.31 -36.72 2.66
N GLU A 15 -7.31 -37.04 3.48
CA GLU A 15 -7.50 -37.72 4.77
C GLU A 15 -8.34 -36.85 5.72
N ASN A 16 -8.07 -35.55 5.82
CA ASN A 16 -8.88 -34.61 6.59
C ASN A 16 -10.30 -34.48 6.01
N PHE A 17 -10.44 -34.49 4.69
CA PHE A 17 -11.74 -34.48 4.02
C PHE A 17 -12.55 -35.75 4.35
N ASN A 18 -11.91 -36.91 4.38
CA ASN A 18 -12.55 -38.17 4.75
C ASN A 18 -12.88 -38.23 6.25
N LYS A 19 -12.03 -37.66 7.11
CA LYS A 19 -12.17 -37.70 8.57
C LYS A 19 -13.14 -36.68 9.13
N TYR A 20 -13.12 -35.45 8.59
CA TYR A 20 -13.88 -34.31 9.09
C TYR A 20 -14.98 -33.85 8.11
N GLY A 21 -15.08 -34.48 6.93
CA GLY A 21 -15.98 -34.06 5.87
C GLY A 21 -15.55 -32.74 5.20
N VAL A 22 -16.48 -32.15 4.45
CA VAL A 22 -16.29 -30.82 3.87
C VAL A 22 -16.41 -29.77 4.99
N LEU A 23 -15.29 -29.40 5.61
CA LEU A 23 -15.23 -28.27 6.56
C LEU A 23 -15.38 -26.89 5.89
N ILE A 24 -15.33 -26.86 4.56
CA ILE A 24 -15.55 -25.67 3.75
C ILE A 24 -17.04 -25.32 3.78
N CYS A 25 -17.40 -24.41 4.68
CA CYS A 25 -18.77 -23.93 4.79
C CYS A 25 -18.89 -22.51 4.23
N LEU A 26 -19.41 -22.41 3.00
CA LEU A 26 -19.72 -21.14 2.33
C LEU A 26 -20.70 -20.28 3.13
N ARG A 27 -21.62 -20.90 3.88
CA ARG A 27 -22.62 -20.23 4.73
C ARG A 27 -22.16 -19.95 6.18
N CYS A 28 -21.07 -20.56 6.64
CA CYS A 28 -20.61 -20.41 8.03
C CYS A 28 -19.73 -19.18 8.23
N HIS A 29 -19.31 -18.52 7.14
CA HIS A 29 -18.78 -17.18 7.22
C HIS A 29 -19.96 -16.26 7.52
N ASN A 30 -20.17 -15.96 8.79
CA ASN A 30 -21.25 -15.13 9.28
C ASN A 30 -20.98 -13.67 8.89
N TYR A 31 -21.12 -13.35 7.60
CA TYR A 31 -21.10 -12.00 7.07
C TYR A 31 -22.33 -11.26 7.61
N LYS A 32 -22.18 -10.66 8.79
CA LYS A 32 -23.21 -9.80 9.35
C LYS A 32 -23.45 -8.64 8.37
N ARG A 33 -24.72 -8.31 8.10
CA ARG A 33 -25.07 -7.16 7.23
C ARG A 33 -24.43 -5.86 7.71
N GLN A 34 -24.29 -5.71 9.02
CA GLN A 34 -23.58 -4.60 9.66
C GLN A 34 -22.12 -4.51 9.20
N ASP A 35 -21.36 -5.61 9.25
CA ASP A 35 -19.95 -5.62 8.84
C ASP A 35 -19.80 -5.27 7.35
N LEU A 36 -20.71 -5.75 6.50
CA LEU A 36 -20.73 -5.39 5.07
C LEU A 36 -21.01 -3.90 4.86
N PHE A 37 -21.99 -3.34 5.58
CA PHE A 37 -22.34 -1.92 5.49
C PHE A 37 -21.20 -1.02 5.98
N ILE A 38 -20.60 -1.37 7.14
CA ILE A 38 -19.46 -0.64 7.70
C ILE A 38 -18.26 -0.75 6.77
N GLY A 39 -17.93 -1.95 6.29
CA GLY A 39 -16.82 -2.15 5.35
C GLY A 39 -16.99 -1.37 4.05
N ALA A 40 -18.20 -1.37 3.47
CA ALA A 40 -18.52 -0.57 2.28
C ALA A 40 -18.43 0.95 2.55
N SER A 41 -18.89 1.39 3.73
CA SER A 41 -18.80 2.79 4.14
C SER A 41 -17.34 3.23 4.30
N LEU A 42 -16.51 2.43 4.98
CA LEU A 42 -15.08 2.66 5.12
C LEU A 42 -14.36 2.70 3.77
N LEU A 43 -14.71 1.79 2.85
CA LEU A 43 -14.15 1.77 1.50
C LEU A 43 -14.37 3.10 0.75
N LEU A 44 -15.49 3.78 0.99
CA LEU A 44 -15.82 5.07 0.38
C LEU A 44 -15.23 6.27 1.14
N ILE A 45 -15.16 6.20 2.48
CA ILE A 45 -14.68 7.29 3.33
C ILE A 45 -13.16 7.40 3.33
N ILE A 46 -12.44 6.28 3.38
CA ILE A 46 -10.97 6.26 3.45
C ILE A 46 -10.34 7.11 2.30
N PRO A 47 -10.75 6.97 1.03
CA PRO A 47 -10.24 7.80 -0.07
C PRO A 47 -10.53 9.30 0.04
N CYS A 48 -11.59 9.72 0.77
CA CYS A 48 -11.89 11.13 1.00
C CYS A 48 -10.72 11.88 1.64
N HIS A 49 -9.89 11.21 2.43
CA HIS A 49 -8.69 11.79 3.02
C HIS A 49 -7.62 12.17 1.97
N LEU A 50 -7.53 11.44 0.84
CA LEU A 50 -6.67 11.86 -0.28
C LEU A 50 -7.20 13.14 -0.95
N PHE A 51 -8.52 13.25 -1.11
CA PHE A 51 -9.13 14.46 -1.65
C PHE A 51 -8.98 15.67 -0.71
N ALA A 52 -9.08 15.46 0.60
CA ALA A 52 -8.76 16.49 1.59
C ALA A 52 -7.29 16.94 1.47
N ALA A 53 -6.34 16.00 1.30
CA ALA A 53 -4.94 16.32 1.04
C ALA A 53 -4.74 17.12 -0.26
N TYR A 54 -5.51 16.82 -1.31
CA TYR A 54 -5.51 17.61 -2.53
C TYR A 54 -5.98 19.05 -2.31
N ILE A 55 -7.02 19.27 -1.50
CA ILE A 55 -7.49 20.63 -1.18
C ILE A 55 -6.42 21.43 -0.44
N ILE A 56 -5.73 20.80 0.52
CA ILE A 56 -4.60 21.41 1.25
C ILE A 56 -3.50 21.81 0.27
N GLU A 57 -3.10 20.90 -0.63
CA GLU A 57 -2.06 21.18 -1.63
C GLU A 57 -2.49 22.20 -2.68
N LEU A 58 -3.77 22.26 -3.04
CA LEU A 58 -4.31 23.28 -3.93
C LEU A 58 -4.20 24.68 -3.31
N ALA A 59 -4.52 24.81 -2.02
CA ALA A 59 -4.33 26.05 -1.28
C ALA A 59 -2.84 26.43 -1.19
N ALA A 60 -1.96 25.46 -0.90
CA ALA A 60 -0.52 25.67 -0.86
C ALA A 60 0.06 26.11 -2.22
N ALA A 61 -0.42 25.52 -3.31
CA ALA A 61 -0.02 25.88 -4.67
C ALA A 61 -0.46 27.29 -5.07
N LYS A 62 -1.69 27.68 -4.71
CA LYS A 62 -2.16 29.07 -4.90
C LYS A 62 -1.31 30.06 -4.12
N HIS A 63 -0.96 29.72 -2.88
CA HIS A 63 -0.09 30.54 -2.05
C HIS A 63 1.30 30.69 -2.66
N ALA A 64 1.94 29.59 -3.09
CA ALA A 64 3.24 29.63 -3.76
C ALA A 64 3.22 30.47 -5.05
N LYS A 65 2.15 30.35 -5.85
CA LYS A 65 1.98 31.17 -7.06
C LYS A 65 1.89 32.66 -6.73
N SER A 66 1.14 33.04 -5.69
CA SER A 66 1.05 34.44 -5.25
C SER A 66 2.38 35.00 -4.74
N GLN A 67 3.17 34.19 -4.03
CA GLN A 67 4.49 34.59 -3.55
C GLN A 67 5.45 34.86 -4.71
N LEU A 68 5.49 33.97 -5.71
CA LEU A 68 6.34 34.15 -6.88
C LEU A 68 5.92 35.36 -7.71
N ALA A 69 4.61 35.59 -7.89
CA ALA A 69 4.11 36.77 -8.60
C ALA A 69 4.51 38.08 -7.91
N ALA A 70 4.44 38.13 -6.57
CA ALA A 70 4.87 39.28 -5.77
C ALA A 70 6.40 39.48 -5.81
N SER A 71 7.18 38.40 -5.94
CA SER A 71 8.64 38.44 -6.05
C SER A 71 9.10 38.89 -7.44
N ASN A 72 8.49 38.39 -8.53
CA ASN A 72 8.84 38.80 -9.90
C ASN A 72 8.53 40.29 -10.17
N GLY A 73 7.55 40.88 -9.48
CA GLY A 73 7.32 42.33 -9.51
C GLY A 73 8.46 43.18 -8.91
N ARG A 74 9.47 42.55 -8.29
CA ARG A 74 10.68 43.20 -7.72
C ARG A 74 11.94 42.99 -8.57
N SER A 75 11.85 42.32 -9.73
CA SER A 75 13.01 41.81 -10.48
C SER A 75 13.67 42.85 -11.39
N GLY A 76 14.56 43.65 -10.80
CA GLY A 76 15.62 44.39 -11.49
C GLY A 76 17.04 44.01 -11.04
N ALA A 77 17.19 43.10 -10.07
CA ALA A 77 18.48 42.67 -9.56
C ALA A 77 18.49 41.16 -9.28
N GLU A 78 19.67 40.56 -9.43
CA GLU A 78 20.01 39.16 -9.20
C GLU A 78 19.25 38.54 -8.02
N THR A 79 18.84 37.27 -8.16
CA THR A 79 18.13 36.48 -7.14
C THR A 79 18.69 36.74 -5.74
N PRO A 80 18.03 37.55 -4.90
CA PRO A 80 18.55 37.87 -3.58
C PRO A 80 18.44 36.60 -2.74
N THR A 81 19.48 36.31 -1.96
CA THR A 81 19.37 35.34 -0.87
C THR A 81 18.15 35.72 0.00
N PRO A 82 17.21 34.79 0.27
CA PRO A 82 15.97 35.12 0.97
C PRO A 82 16.29 35.70 2.35
N THR A 83 15.66 36.82 2.67
CA THR A 83 15.84 37.48 3.98
C THR A 83 15.40 36.55 5.11
N GLU A 84 15.96 36.73 6.31
CA GLU A 84 15.65 35.85 7.45
C GLU A 84 14.15 35.81 7.80
N ALA A 85 13.46 36.95 7.61
CA ALA A 85 12.01 37.06 7.78
C ALA A 85 11.23 36.23 6.74
N GLU A 86 11.67 36.21 5.48
CA GLU A 86 11.08 35.39 4.42
C GLU A 86 11.27 33.89 4.69
N ARG A 87 12.47 33.49 5.16
CA ARG A 87 12.74 32.11 5.58
C ARG A 87 11.87 31.67 6.76
N LYS A 88 11.67 32.54 7.76
CA LYS A 88 10.80 32.25 8.92
C LYS A 88 9.33 32.13 8.49
N LYS A 89 8.83 33.04 7.65
CA LYS A 89 7.45 32.99 7.13
C LYS A 89 7.21 31.72 6.31
N PHE A 90 8.13 31.40 5.41
CA PHE A 90 8.16 30.16 4.66
C PHE A 90 8.08 28.97 5.61
N SER A 91 9.03 28.81 6.55
CA SER A 91 9.07 27.73 7.53
C SER A 91 7.76 27.57 8.32
N SER A 92 7.13 28.67 8.73
CA SER A 92 5.85 28.65 9.43
C SER A 92 4.71 28.10 8.56
N THR A 93 4.59 28.59 7.32
CA THR A 93 3.58 28.09 6.36
C THR A 93 3.78 26.59 6.08
N TRP A 94 5.02 26.12 6.01
CA TRP A 94 5.32 24.70 5.84
C TRP A 94 4.92 23.86 7.03
N LYS A 95 5.25 24.30 8.25
CA LYS A 95 4.85 23.61 9.47
C LYS A 95 3.34 23.47 9.54
N LEU A 96 2.60 24.51 9.19
CA LEU A 96 1.13 24.46 9.14
C LEU A 96 0.65 23.42 8.12
N ILE A 97 1.15 23.45 6.88
CA ILE A 97 0.75 22.49 5.84
C ILE A 97 1.08 21.05 6.26
N ALA A 98 2.28 20.84 6.82
CA ALA A 98 2.70 19.53 7.30
C ALA A 98 1.80 19.02 8.43
N TRP A 99 1.42 19.88 9.39
CA TRP A 99 0.48 19.53 10.45
C TRP A 99 -0.91 19.21 9.91
N LEU A 100 -1.42 19.95 8.93
CA LEU A 100 -2.71 19.67 8.31
C LEU A 100 -2.72 18.32 7.60
N HIS A 101 -1.66 17.99 6.85
CA HIS A 101 -1.52 16.68 6.22
C HIS A 101 -1.36 15.55 7.24
N GLY A 102 -0.52 15.75 8.26
CA GLY A 102 -0.29 14.78 9.33
C GLY A 102 -1.56 14.49 10.11
N LEU A 103 -2.34 15.52 10.47
CA LEU A 103 -3.62 15.38 11.15
C LEU A 103 -4.63 14.63 10.27
N ASN A 104 -4.76 15.02 9.00
CA ASN A 104 -5.67 14.37 8.05
C ASN A 104 -5.34 12.88 7.85
N ALA A 105 -4.07 12.54 7.64
CA ALA A 105 -3.65 11.16 7.45
C ALA A 105 -3.86 10.35 8.74
N SER A 106 -3.40 10.86 9.89
CA SER A 106 -3.55 10.17 11.18
C SER A 106 -5.01 10.00 11.59
N LEU A 107 -5.89 10.96 11.26
CA LEU A 107 -7.33 10.84 11.49
C LEU A 107 -7.93 9.68 10.67
N CYS A 108 -7.53 9.50 9.41
CA CYS A 108 -7.96 8.37 8.58
C CYS A 108 -7.63 7.03 9.26
N LEU A 109 -6.40 6.89 9.75
CA LEU A 109 -5.94 5.67 10.40
C LEU A 109 -6.67 5.44 11.72
N LEU A 110 -6.74 6.46 12.58
CA LEU A 110 -7.41 6.39 13.88
C LEU A 110 -8.88 6.02 13.76
N VAL A 111 -9.63 6.70 12.88
CA VAL A 111 -11.06 6.44 12.68
C VAL A 111 -11.28 5.01 12.17
N THR A 112 -10.50 4.58 11.18
CA THR A 112 -10.64 3.22 10.64
C THR A 112 -10.35 2.18 11.71
N SER A 113 -9.24 2.32 12.46
CA SER A 113 -8.85 1.36 13.50
C SER A 113 -9.85 1.30 14.65
N VAL A 114 -10.41 2.44 15.09
CA VAL A 114 -11.47 2.46 16.12
C VAL A 114 -12.73 1.77 15.59
N VAL A 115 -13.14 2.06 14.35
CA VAL A 115 -14.34 1.46 13.77
C VAL A 115 -14.19 -0.06 13.59
N VAL A 116 -13.06 -0.50 13.07
CA VAL A 116 -12.77 -1.93 12.87
C VAL A 116 -12.70 -2.67 14.19
N TYR A 117 -12.03 -2.11 15.21
CA TYR A 117 -11.87 -2.75 16.51
C TYR A 117 -13.20 -2.95 17.25
N TYR A 118 -14.07 -1.94 17.26
CA TYR A 118 -15.32 -1.99 18.05
C TYR A 118 -16.53 -2.51 17.27
N TYR A 119 -16.57 -2.37 15.94
CA TYR A 119 -17.79 -2.61 15.18
C TYR A 119 -17.69 -3.66 14.06
N VAL A 120 -16.48 -4.09 13.66
CA VAL A 120 -16.29 -5.11 12.61
C VAL A 120 -15.89 -6.43 13.25
N HIS A 121 -16.74 -7.44 13.10
CA HIS A 121 -16.49 -8.77 13.69
C HIS A 121 -15.83 -9.73 12.69
N HIS A 122 -16.07 -9.53 11.40
CA HIS A 122 -15.53 -10.38 10.35
C HIS A 122 -14.05 -10.04 10.06
N PRO A 123 -13.11 -10.97 10.31
CA PRO A 123 -11.67 -10.68 10.27
C PRO A 123 -11.18 -10.27 8.88
N LEU A 124 -11.76 -10.80 7.80
CA LEU A 124 -11.39 -10.42 6.45
C LEU A 124 -11.79 -8.97 6.12
N ILE A 125 -12.98 -8.53 6.55
CA ILE A 125 -13.47 -7.18 6.27
C ILE A 125 -12.63 -6.16 7.06
N GLY A 126 -12.36 -6.46 8.33
CA GLY A 126 -11.46 -5.64 9.14
C GLY A 126 -10.07 -5.54 8.52
N THR A 127 -9.48 -6.68 8.14
CA THR A 127 -8.15 -6.72 7.50
C THR A 127 -8.10 -5.89 6.22
N LEU A 128 -9.07 -6.05 5.32
CA LEU A 128 -9.12 -5.30 4.06
C LEU A 128 -9.30 -3.79 4.30
N SER A 129 -10.09 -3.41 5.31
CA SER A 129 -10.32 -2.00 5.67
C SER A 129 -9.04 -1.37 6.24
N GLU A 130 -8.34 -2.05 7.15
CA GLU A 130 -7.07 -1.58 7.71
C GLU A 130 -5.96 -1.48 6.66
N VAL A 131 -5.82 -2.49 5.80
CA VAL A 131 -4.83 -2.45 4.71
C VAL A 131 -5.12 -1.26 3.78
N HIS A 132 -6.38 -0.99 3.46
CA HIS A 132 -6.74 0.18 2.66
C HIS A 132 -6.41 1.50 3.36
N ALA A 133 -6.71 1.62 4.66
CA ALA A 133 -6.38 2.81 5.45
C ALA A 133 -4.86 3.05 5.52
N ILE A 134 -4.05 2.01 5.73
CA ILE A 134 -2.58 2.10 5.72
C ILE A 134 -2.07 2.55 4.35
N ILE A 135 -2.59 1.99 3.25
CA ILE A 135 -2.20 2.40 1.90
C ILE A 135 -2.52 3.88 1.66
N VAL A 136 -3.72 4.33 2.03
CA VAL A 136 -4.14 5.73 1.88
C VAL A 136 -3.34 6.66 2.78
N TRP A 137 -2.99 6.24 4.01
CA TRP A 137 -2.10 6.97 4.90
C TRP A 137 -0.73 7.19 4.26
N LEU A 138 -0.10 6.11 3.77
CA LEU A 138 1.21 6.17 3.09
C LEU A 138 1.16 7.03 1.83
N LYS A 139 0.12 6.86 0.99
CA LYS A 139 -0.06 7.69 -0.21
C LYS A 139 -0.26 9.16 0.14
N THR A 140 -1.05 9.48 1.16
CA THR A 140 -1.29 10.86 1.61
C THR A 140 0.01 11.51 2.09
N ALA A 141 0.80 10.81 2.90
CA ALA A 141 2.10 11.28 3.35
C ALA A 141 3.05 11.51 2.16
N SER A 142 3.15 10.54 1.24
CA SER A 142 4.00 10.69 0.06
C SER A 142 3.57 11.85 -0.85
N TYR A 143 2.26 12.07 -1.01
CA TYR A 143 1.72 13.18 -1.80
C TYR A 143 2.11 14.53 -1.19
N ALA A 144 2.01 14.67 0.13
CA ALA A 144 2.42 15.88 0.85
C ALA A 144 3.94 16.13 0.74
N PHE A 145 4.76 15.13 1.00
CA PHE A 145 6.23 15.29 0.97
C PHE A 145 6.76 15.61 -0.43
N THR A 146 6.25 14.94 -1.45
CA THR A 146 6.70 15.19 -2.82
C THR A 146 6.27 16.57 -3.30
N ASN A 147 5.03 16.99 -3.03
CA ASN A 147 4.57 18.33 -3.39
C ASN A 147 5.27 19.43 -2.59
N ARG A 148 5.73 19.13 -1.36
CA ARG A 148 6.62 20.02 -0.61
C ARG A 148 7.93 20.24 -1.36
N ASP A 149 8.59 19.16 -1.76
CA ASP A 149 9.87 19.23 -2.48
C ASP A 149 9.71 19.99 -3.81
N LEU A 150 8.64 19.69 -4.56
CA LEU A 150 8.32 20.39 -5.82
C LEU A 150 8.01 21.87 -5.63
N ARG A 151 7.27 22.22 -4.57
CA ARG A 151 6.97 23.62 -4.24
C ARG A 151 8.22 24.37 -3.78
N HIS A 152 9.14 23.72 -3.07
CA HIS A 152 10.43 24.31 -2.73
C HIS A 152 11.26 24.60 -3.99
N ALA A 153 11.39 23.63 -4.90
CA ALA A 153 12.10 23.81 -6.17
C ALA A 153 11.46 24.90 -7.05
N TYR A 154 10.13 25.04 -7.01
CA TYR A 154 9.40 26.08 -7.74
C TYR A 154 9.66 27.50 -7.20
N LEU A 155 9.79 27.66 -5.88
CA LEU A 155 10.04 28.96 -5.24
C LEU A 155 11.52 29.34 -5.23
N HIS A 156 12.41 28.35 -5.24
CA HIS A 156 13.86 28.53 -5.20
C HIS A 156 14.52 27.73 -6.33
N PRO A 157 14.43 28.20 -7.59
CA PRO A 157 15.06 27.52 -8.71
C PRO A 157 16.58 27.54 -8.53
N SER A 158 17.17 26.35 -8.43
CA SER A 158 18.61 26.15 -8.34
C SER A 158 19.15 25.67 -9.68
N LYS A 159 20.38 26.11 -10.02
CA LYS A 159 21.12 25.62 -11.20
C LYS A 159 22.05 24.44 -10.87
N ARG A 160 22.03 23.94 -9.62
CA ARG A 160 22.88 22.82 -9.20
C ARG A 160 22.33 21.52 -9.77
N ILE A 161 23.22 20.66 -10.25
CA ILE A 161 22.87 19.35 -10.82
C ILE A 161 22.19 18.47 -9.75
N GLU A 162 22.61 18.56 -8.49
CA GLU A 162 22.07 17.78 -7.38
C GLU A 162 20.60 18.13 -7.05
N ASP A 163 20.18 19.37 -7.34
CA ASP A 163 18.81 19.85 -7.12
C ASP A 163 17.91 19.65 -8.36
N ALA A 164 18.46 19.08 -9.44
CA ALA A 164 17.73 18.91 -10.68
C ALA A 164 16.58 17.91 -10.52
N LEU A 165 15.38 18.34 -10.92
CA LEU A 165 14.22 17.46 -10.96
C LEU A 165 14.37 16.45 -12.12
N PRO A 166 13.85 15.22 -11.98
CA PRO A 166 13.84 14.25 -13.06
C PRO A 166 13.22 14.82 -14.35
N ASP A 167 13.84 14.56 -15.50
CA ASP A 167 13.41 15.09 -16.81
C ASP A 167 11.95 14.78 -17.14
N ILE A 168 11.47 13.62 -16.68
CA ILE A 168 10.07 13.20 -16.87
C ILE A 168 9.06 14.17 -16.24
N TYR A 169 9.45 14.95 -15.23
CA TYR A 169 8.58 15.92 -14.57
C TYR A 169 8.34 17.17 -15.43
N ALA A 170 9.16 17.42 -16.46
CA ALA A 170 8.94 18.51 -17.41
C ALA A 170 7.59 18.36 -18.16
N LYS A 171 7.07 17.13 -18.29
CA LYS A 171 5.74 16.87 -18.90
C LYS A 171 4.59 17.40 -18.04
N CYS A 172 4.76 17.46 -16.71
CA CYS A 172 3.74 17.96 -15.79
C CYS A 172 4.41 18.71 -14.62
N PRO A 173 4.87 19.95 -14.85
CA PRO A 173 5.60 20.71 -13.85
C PRO A 173 4.67 21.22 -12.75
N TYR A 174 5.22 21.47 -11.57
CA TYR A 174 4.50 22.18 -10.50
C TYR A 174 4.19 23.62 -10.95
N PRO A 175 2.99 24.18 -10.67
CA PRO A 175 1.87 23.61 -9.92
C PRO A 175 0.82 22.87 -10.76
N LYS A 176 1.06 22.62 -12.06
CA LYS A 176 0.09 21.97 -12.95
C LYS A 176 -0.20 20.51 -12.57
N ASN A 177 0.69 19.88 -11.83
CA ASN A 177 0.51 18.51 -11.32
C ASN A 177 -0.61 18.42 -10.26
N ILE A 178 -0.94 19.52 -9.58
CA ILE A 178 -2.04 19.59 -8.62
C ILE A 178 -3.37 19.61 -9.39
N SER A 179 -3.78 18.45 -9.87
CA SER A 179 -5.04 18.22 -10.55
C SER A 179 -5.72 16.97 -10.02
N LEU A 180 -7.06 16.96 -10.03
CA LEU A 180 -7.83 15.79 -9.61
C LEU A 180 -7.49 14.55 -10.42
N SER A 181 -7.26 14.70 -11.74
CA SER A 181 -6.87 13.57 -12.59
C SER A 181 -5.52 12.96 -12.20
N ASN A 182 -4.57 13.77 -11.74
CA ASN A 182 -3.25 13.28 -11.33
C ASN A 182 -3.33 12.56 -9.98
N LEU A 183 -4.08 13.13 -9.04
CA LEU A 183 -4.34 12.51 -7.73
C LEU A 183 -5.10 11.19 -7.86
N THR A 184 -6.19 11.15 -8.63
CA THR A 184 -6.99 9.93 -8.81
C THR A 184 -6.18 8.85 -9.51
N TYR A 185 -5.31 9.22 -10.46
CA TYR A 185 -4.37 8.27 -11.03
C TYR A 185 -3.43 7.68 -9.98
N PHE A 186 -2.82 8.53 -9.14
CA PHE A 186 -1.92 8.07 -8.08
C PHE A 186 -2.64 7.20 -7.05
N TRP A 187 -3.89 7.51 -6.72
CA TRP A 187 -4.69 6.69 -5.81
C TRP A 187 -4.76 5.22 -6.29
N TRP A 188 -5.06 5.01 -7.57
CA TRP A 188 -5.14 3.66 -8.16
C TRP A 188 -3.80 3.04 -8.55
N ALA A 189 -2.76 3.83 -8.76
CA ALA A 189 -1.45 3.31 -9.16
C ALA A 189 -0.88 2.36 -8.08
N PRO A 190 -0.28 1.21 -8.47
CA PRO A 190 0.27 0.22 -7.54
C PRO A 190 1.64 0.64 -6.97
N THR A 191 1.77 1.90 -6.55
CA THR A 191 2.95 2.47 -5.90
C THR A 191 2.56 3.34 -4.72
N LEU A 192 3.43 3.43 -3.72
CA LEU A 192 3.25 4.26 -2.55
C LEU A 192 3.97 5.61 -2.65
N VAL A 193 4.81 5.79 -3.67
CA VAL A 193 5.56 7.03 -3.89
C VAL A 193 4.88 7.87 -4.96
N TYR A 194 4.41 9.05 -4.57
CA TYR A 194 3.83 10.04 -5.48
C TYR A 194 4.91 10.61 -6.41
N GLN A 195 4.60 10.67 -7.70
CA GLN A 195 5.35 11.38 -8.72
C GLN A 195 4.36 12.13 -9.63
N PRO A 196 4.67 13.36 -10.09
CA PRO A 196 3.83 14.08 -11.05
C PRO A 196 3.59 13.30 -12.34
N VAL A 197 4.59 12.54 -12.79
CA VAL A 197 4.57 11.79 -14.04
C VAL A 197 5.17 10.42 -13.79
N TYR A 198 4.47 9.38 -14.25
CA TYR A 198 4.93 7.99 -14.19
C TYR A 198 5.18 7.44 -15.59
N PRO A 199 6.12 6.50 -15.76
CA PRO A 199 6.23 5.71 -16.98
C PRO A 199 4.91 5.00 -17.29
N ARG A 200 4.46 5.07 -18.55
CA ARG A 200 3.18 4.48 -19.00
C ARG A 200 3.35 3.42 -20.06
N SER A 201 2.59 2.34 -19.95
CA SER A 201 2.48 1.36 -21.05
C SER A 201 1.57 1.89 -22.17
N PRO A 202 1.88 1.61 -23.45
CA PRO A 202 1.14 2.19 -24.58
C PRO A 202 -0.30 1.69 -24.70
N ARG A 203 -0.56 0.43 -24.35
CA ARG A 203 -1.88 -0.21 -24.43
C ARG A 203 -2.13 -1.15 -23.25
N ILE A 204 -3.41 -1.44 -22.99
CA ILE A 204 -3.85 -2.43 -22.01
C ILE A 204 -4.00 -3.79 -22.71
N ARG A 205 -3.33 -4.82 -22.20
CA ARG A 205 -3.43 -6.20 -22.69
C ARG A 205 -4.44 -6.97 -21.83
N TRP A 206 -5.70 -6.99 -22.26
CA TRP A 206 -6.79 -7.64 -21.52
C TRP A 206 -6.60 -9.14 -21.29
N SER A 207 -5.94 -9.85 -22.22
CA SER A 207 -5.57 -11.26 -22.02
C SER A 207 -4.59 -11.45 -20.85
N PHE A 208 -3.64 -10.52 -20.68
CA PHE A 208 -2.73 -10.50 -19.54
C PHE A 208 -3.50 -10.20 -18.25
N VAL A 209 -4.39 -9.20 -18.25
CA VAL A 209 -5.23 -8.87 -17.08
C VAL A 209 -6.08 -10.07 -16.68
N ALA A 210 -6.81 -10.67 -17.62
CA ALA A 210 -7.66 -11.83 -17.36
C ALA A 210 -6.86 -13.01 -16.79
N LYS A 211 -5.68 -13.31 -17.35
CA LYS A 211 -4.78 -14.34 -16.82
C LYS A 211 -4.37 -14.04 -15.38
N ARG A 212 -3.92 -12.82 -15.10
CA ARG A 212 -3.51 -12.41 -13.73
C ARG A 212 -4.68 -12.47 -12.75
N LEU A 213 -5.89 -12.04 -13.14
CA LEU A 213 -7.09 -12.13 -12.30
C LEU A 213 -7.51 -13.59 -12.04
N ALA A 214 -7.39 -14.48 -13.03
CA ALA A 214 -7.63 -15.91 -12.85
C ALA A 214 -6.62 -16.53 -11.87
N GLU A 215 -5.33 -16.13 -11.94
CA GLU A 215 -4.30 -16.54 -10.97
C GLU A 215 -4.63 -16.06 -9.55
N VAL A 216 -5.06 -14.79 -9.38
CA VAL A 216 -5.52 -14.26 -8.07
C VAL A 216 -6.69 -15.08 -7.53
N PHE A 217 -7.70 -15.35 -8.35
CA PHE A 217 -8.88 -16.11 -7.94
C PHE A 217 -8.50 -17.55 -7.53
N GLY A 218 -7.75 -18.25 -8.38
CA GLY A 218 -7.30 -19.62 -8.10
C GLY A 218 -6.46 -19.74 -6.83
N LEU A 219 -5.51 -18.82 -6.63
CA LEU A 219 -4.68 -18.81 -5.43
C LEU A 219 -5.47 -18.42 -4.17
N SER A 220 -6.46 -17.53 -4.28
CA SER A 220 -7.33 -17.17 -3.16
C SER A 220 -8.19 -18.35 -2.72
N VAL A 221 -8.77 -19.09 -3.69
CA VAL A 221 -9.51 -20.33 -3.40
C VAL A 221 -8.59 -21.37 -2.77
N PHE A 222 -7.38 -21.55 -3.30
CA PHE A 222 -6.38 -22.45 -2.74
C PHE A 222 -6.03 -22.10 -1.28
N ILE A 223 -5.74 -20.83 -0.99
CA ILE A 223 -5.44 -20.35 0.37
C ILE A 223 -6.62 -20.59 1.30
N TRP A 224 -7.84 -20.31 0.84
CA TRP A 224 -9.05 -20.51 1.63
C TRP A 224 -9.26 -22.00 1.98
N VAL A 225 -9.13 -22.89 0.99
CA VAL A 225 -9.23 -24.33 1.18
C VAL A 225 -8.14 -24.85 2.11
N ALA A 226 -6.88 -24.47 1.87
CA ALA A 226 -5.74 -24.84 2.71
C ALA A 226 -5.92 -24.38 4.16
N SER A 227 -6.44 -23.17 4.36
CA SER A 227 -6.70 -22.61 5.69
C SER A 227 -7.84 -23.36 6.39
N ALA A 228 -8.94 -23.62 5.70
CA ALA A 228 -10.13 -24.27 6.28
C ALA A 228 -9.92 -25.77 6.56
N GLN A 229 -9.25 -26.49 5.64
CA GLN A 229 -9.14 -27.95 5.68
C GLN A 229 -7.87 -28.46 6.37
N TYR A 230 -6.82 -27.65 6.42
CA TYR A 230 -5.55 -28.05 7.02
C TYR A 230 -5.21 -27.18 8.24
N ALA A 231 -5.11 -25.86 8.07
CA ALA A 231 -4.65 -24.99 9.17
C ALA A 231 -5.63 -24.95 10.35
N ALA A 232 -6.93 -24.81 10.11
CA ALA A 232 -7.93 -24.67 11.18
C ALA A 232 -8.07 -25.92 12.06
N PRO A 233 -8.16 -27.17 11.53
CA PRO A 233 -8.17 -28.37 12.36
C PRO A 233 -6.88 -28.54 13.18
N LEU A 234 -5.72 -28.30 12.57
CA LEU A 234 -4.43 -28.36 13.26
C LEU A 234 -4.35 -27.35 14.40
N LEU A 235 -4.82 -26.12 14.18
CA LEU A 235 -4.84 -25.08 15.19
C LEU A 235 -5.78 -25.44 16.34
N ARG A 236 -7.02 -25.86 16.04
CA ARG A 236 -8.01 -26.27 17.06
C ARG A 236 -7.49 -27.40 17.94
N ASN A 237 -6.92 -28.43 17.33
CA ASN A 237 -6.32 -29.55 18.06
C ASN A 237 -5.15 -29.12 18.95
N SER A 238 -4.58 -27.92 18.72
CA SER A 238 -3.41 -27.39 19.42
C SER A 238 -3.76 -26.43 20.56
N LEU A 239 -4.99 -25.91 20.62
CA LEU A 239 -5.41 -24.93 21.64
C LEU A 239 -5.30 -25.49 23.06
N ASP A 240 -5.81 -26.71 23.28
CA ASP A 240 -5.79 -27.35 24.60
C ASP A 240 -4.36 -27.60 25.10
N LYS A 241 -3.44 -27.91 24.18
CA LYS A 241 -2.02 -28.14 24.48
C LYS A 241 -1.22 -26.86 24.68
N MET A 242 -1.64 -25.75 24.06
CA MET A 242 -1.08 -24.43 24.37
C MET A 242 -1.55 -23.95 25.75
N ALA A 243 -2.79 -24.24 26.12
CA ALA A 243 -3.33 -23.89 27.44
C ALA A 243 -2.64 -24.65 28.59
N SER A 244 -2.19 -25.89 28.36
CA SER A 244 -1.44 -26.67 29.36
C SER A 244 0.06 -26.35 29.44
N LEU A 245 0.56 -25.40 28.65
CA LEU A 245 1.98 -24.96 28.60
C LEU A 245 3.01 -26.09 28.39
N GLU A 246 2.60 -27.18 27.74
CA GLU A 246 3.52 -28.29 27.38
C GLU A 246 4.42 -27.88 26.21
N VAL A 247 5.61 -27.33 26.51
CA VAL A 247 6.54 -26.76 25.52
C VAL A 247 6.86 -27.72 24.36
N ILE A 248 7.08 -29.01 24.65
CA ILE A 248 7.40 -30.02 23.62
C ILE A 248 6.20 -30.23 22.67
N SER A 249 4.99 -30.36 23.22
CA SER A 249 3.74 -30.48 22.45
C SER A 249 3.50 -29.23 21.59
N ILE A 250 3.81 -28.04 22.11
CA ILE A 250 3.69 -26.76 21.38
C ILE A 250 4.68 -26.73 20.22
N LEU A 251 5.94 -27.11 20.43
CA LEU A 251 6.97 -27.13 19.39
C LEU A 251 6.61 -28.10 18.25
N GLU A 252 6.15 -29.31 18.57
CA GLU A 252 5.71 -30.29 17.58
C GLU A 252 4.57 -29.74 16.70
N ARG A 253 3.61 -29.05 17.32
CA ARG A 253 2.46 -28.45 16.63
C ARG A 253 2.85 -27.25 15.78
N LEU A 254 3.79 -26.43 16.26
CA LEU A 254 4.36 -25.33 15.49
C LEU A 254 5.07 -25.85 14.23
N MET A 255 5.84 -26.93 14.34
CA MET A 255 6.51 -27.56 13.20
C MET A 255 5.52 -28.14 12.19
N LYS A 256 4.40 -28.71 12.64
CA LYS A 256 3.31 -29.16 11.75
C LYS A 256 2.62 -27.99 11.03
N LEU A 257 2.47 -26.84 11.70
CA LEU A 257 1.83 -25.65 11.14
C LEU A 257 2.77 -24.84 10.22
N SER A 258 4.08 -24.89 10.43
CA SER A 258 5.06 -24.09 9.67
C SER A 258 5.01 -24.40 8.17
N THR A 259 4.85 -25.67 7.80
CA THR A 259 4.82 -26.11 6.40
C THR A 259 3.63 -25.50 5.65
N ILE A 260 2.43 -25.60 6.21
CA ILE A 260 1.24 -25.01 5.57
C ILE A 260 1.27 -23.49 5.61
N SER A 261 1.81 -22.90 6.68
CA SER A 261 1.96 -21.46 6.82
C SER A 261 2.86 -20.90 5.72
N LEU A 262 3.99 -21.56 5.45
CA LEU A 262 4.90 -21.20 4.35
C LEU A 262 4.20 -21.29 2.99
N VAL A 263 3.46 -22.38 2.73
CA VAL A 263 2.73 -22.56 1.46
C VAL A 263 1.66 -21.48 1.26
N VAL A 264 0.88 -21.18 2.30
CA VAL A 264 -0.15 -20.13 2.26
C VAL A 264 0.49 -18.75 2.08
N TRP A 265 1.61 -18.49 2.75
CA TRP A 265 2.34 -17.22 2.63
C TRP A 265 2.93 -17.02 1.22
N LEU A 266 3.56 -18.05 0.65
CA LEU A 266 4.08 -18.02 -0.73
C LEU A 266 2.96 -17.85 -1.76
N ALA A 267 1.83 -18.55 -1.57
CA ALA A 267 0.65 -18.39 -2.43
C ALA A 267 0.09 -16.97 -2.32
N GLY A 268 0.01 -16.41 -1.12
CA GLY A 268 -0.44 -15.05 -0.86
C GLY A 268 0.48 -14.01 -1.49
N PHE A 269 1.80 -14.21 -1.40
CA PHE A 269 2.79 -13.36 -2.07
C PHE A 269 2.59 -13.35 -3.58
N PHE A 270 2.49 -14.52 -4.21
CA PHE A 270 2.30 -14.61 -5.66
C PHE A 270 0.94 -14.04 -6.08
N ALA A 271 -0.12 -14.28 -5.31
CA ALA A 271 -1.44 -13.71 -5.58
C ALA A 271 -1.39 -12.17 -5.51
N LEU A 272 -0.77 -11.59 -4.49
CA LEU A 272 -0.73 -10.15 -4.28
C LEU A 272 0.29 -9.45 -5.19
N PHE A 273 1.58 -9.74 -5.04
CA PHE A 273 2.66 -9.01 -5.69
C PHE A 273 2.80 -9.37 -7.17
N GLN A 274 2.75 -10.67 -7.48
CA GLN A 274 2.96 -11.11 -8.86
C GLN A 274 1.71 -11.01 -9.72
N SER A 275 0.52 -11.26 -9.16
CA SER A 275 -0.72 -11.32 -9.95
C SER A 275 -1.55 -10.05 -9.81
N PHE A 276 -1.98 -9.70 -8.59
CA PHE A 276 -2.86 -8.56 -8.35
C PHE A 276 -2.22 -7.20 -8.71
N LEU A 277 -1.02 -6.91 -8.19
CA LEU A 277 -0.35 -5.63 -8.51
C LEU A 277 -0.02 -5.50 -9.99
N ASN A 278 0.36 -6.58 -10.68
CA ASN A 278 0.57 -6.58 -12.13
C ASN A 278 -0.73 -6.39 -12.93
N ALA A 279 -1.85 -6.98 -12.48
CA ALA A 279 -3.16 -6.74 -13.08
C ALA A 279 -3.56 -5.26 -12.92
N LEU A 280 -3.40 -4.73 -11.71
CA LEU A 280 -3.67 -3.32 -11.40
C LEU A 280 -2.77 -2.39 -12.22
N ALA A 281 -1.48 -2.72 -12.36
CA ALA A 281 -0.52 -1.98 -13.17
C ALA A 281 -0.91 -1.95 -14.65
N GLU A 282 -1.35 -3.09 -15.20
CA GLU A 282 -1.78 -3.16 -16.60
C GLU A 282 -3.06 -2.33 -16.84
N VAL A 283 -4.06 -2.43 -15.95
CA VAL A 283 -5.30 -1.64 -16.04
C VAL A 283 -5.03 -0.14 -15.91
N THR A 284 -4.15 0.25 -14.99
CA THR A 284 -3.75 1.66 -14.80
C THR A 284 -2.72 2.15 -15.84
N ARG A 285 -2.22 1.26 -16.70
CA ARG A 285 -1.10 1.51 -17.62
C ARG A 285 0.18 1.97 -16.91
N PHE A 286 0.40 1.51 -15.68
CA PHE A 286 1.63 1.75 -14.94
C PHE A 286 2.78 0.91 -15.53
N GLY A 287 3.83 1.61 -15.98
CA GLY A 287 4.97 1.00 -16.66
C GLY A 287 6.03 0.42 -15.73
N ASP A 288 6.15 0.96 -14.52
CA ASP A 288 7.15 0.52 -13.53
C ASP A 288 6.62 -0.67 -12.72
N ARG A 289 6.86 -1.90 -13.17
CA ARG A 289 6.26 -3.11 -12.59
C ARG A 289 7.17 -3.88 -11.65
N ASP A 290 8.16 -3.18 -11.09
CA ASP A 290 9.18 -3.73 -10.22
C ASP A 290 8.71 -3.76 -8.76
N PHE A 291 7.68 -4.59 -8.47
CA PHE A 291 7.08 -4.68 -7.14
C PHE A 291 7.90 -5.51 -6.15
N TYR A 292 8.74 -6.41 -6.66
CA TYR A 292 9.64 -7.26 -5.91
C TYR A 292 10.82 -7.67 -6.81
N SER A 293 11.95 -8.06 -6.20
CA SER A 293 13.11 -8.66 -6.89
C SER A 293 13.39 -10.06 -6.33
N ASP A 294 14.52 -10.67 -6.69
CA ASP A 294 14.87 -12.05 -6.34
C ASP A 294 15.19 -12.24 -4.84
N TRP A 295 14.22 -11.94 -3.97
CA TRP A 295 14.34 -11.94 -2.52
C TRP A 295 14.64 -13.33 -1.96
N TRP A 296 14.26 -14.39 -2.68
CA TRP A 296 14.57 -15.78 -2.33
C TRP A 296 16.06 -16.13 -2.49
N ASN A 297 16.82 -15.32 -3.25
CA ASN A 297 18.27 -15.43 -3.41
C ASN A 297 19.02 -14.39 -2.56
N SER A 298 18.36 -13.78 -1.56
CA SER A 298 19.00 -12.79 -0.70
C SER A 298 20.10 -13.42 0.16
N ASP A 299 21.29 -12.84 0.11
CA ASP A 299 22.46 -13.24 0.90
C ASP A 299 22.39 -12.82 2.38
N SER A 300 21.49 -11.89 2.69
CA SER A 300 21.36 -11.26 4.00
C SER A 300 19.92 -10.83 4.28
N VAL A 301 19.57 -10.74 5.56
CA VAL A 301 18.25 -10.24 5.99
C VAL A 301 18.03 -8.80 5.51
N GLY A 302 19.09 -7.99 5.44
CA GLY A 302 19.05 -6.64 4.88
C GLY A 302 18.75 -6.61 3.38
N ALA A 303 19.27 -7.56 2.58
CA ALA A 303 18.89 -7.68 1.17
C ALA A 303 17.43 -8.12 1.01
N TYR A 304 16.96 -9.06 1.85
CA TYR A 304 15.57 -9.52 1.84
C TYR A 304 14.56 -8.39 2.05
N TRP A 305 14.76 -7.54 3.07
CA TRP A 305 13.85 -6.42 3.36
C TRP A 305 13.77 -5.36 2.26
N ARG A 306 14.79 -5.27 1.40
CA ARG A 306 14.84 -4.33 0.27
C ARG A 306 14.21 -4.89 -1.01
N THR A 307 14.08 -6.21 -1.12
CA THR A 307 13.72 -6.89 -2.37
C THR A 307 12.33 -7.55 -2.32
N TRP A 308 11.82 -7.92 -1.14
CA TRP A 308 10.51 -8.58 -0.99
C TRP A 308 9.31 -7.67 -1.36
N ASN A 309 9.25 -6.47 -0.79
CA ASN A 309 8.14 -5.52 -0.98
C ASN A 309 8.70 -4.15 -1.33
N LYS A 310 9.00 -3.97 -2.62
CA LYS A 310 9.63 -2.76 -3.12
C LYS A 310 8.78 -1.51 -2.99
N PRO A 311 7.44 -1.52 -3.18
CA PRO A 311 6.62 -0.34 -2.95
C PRO A 311 6.78 0.25 -1.54
N VAL A 312 6.80 -0.61 -0.51
CA VAL A 312 7.01 -0.16 0.88
C VAL A 312 8.45 0.25 1.10
N TYR A 313 9.42 -0.52 0.61
CA TYR A 313 10.84 -0.18 0.73
C TYR A 313 11.17 1.18 0.09
N GLN A 314 10.65 1.44 -1.12
CA GLN A 314 10.84 2.71 -1.83
C GLN A 314 10.21 3.88 -1.08
N PHE A 315 9.03 3.68 -0.46
CA PHE A 315 8.43 4.67 0.41
C PHE A 315 9.34 5.00 1.60
N MET A 316 9.81 3.98 2.32
CA MET A 316 10.68 4.16 3.48
C MET A 316 12.00 4.84 3.09
N LYS A 317 12.63 4.40 2.00
CA LYS A 317 13.87 4.98 1.48
C LYS A 317 13.72 6.44 1.04
N ARG A 318 12.54 6.85 0.56
CA ARG A 318 12.33 8.21 0.03
C ARG A 318 11.91 9.20 1.13
N HIS A 319 11.12 8.75 2.10
CA HIS A 319 10.41 9.65 3.01
C HIS A 319 10.76 9.48 4.49
N VAL A 320 11.46 8.40 4.85
CA VAL A 320 11.80 8.08 6.25
C VAL A 320 13.31 8.10 6.49
N PHE A 321 14.07 7.46 5.60
CA PHE A 321 15.54 7.44 5.61
C PHE A 321 16.13 8.52 4.70
#